data_AF-A0A800DIR8-F1
#
_entry.id   AF-A0A800DIR8-F1
#
_cell.length_a   1.000
_cell.length_b   1.000
_cell.length_c   1.000
_cell.angle_alpha   90.00
_cell.angle_beta   90.00
_cell.angle_gamma   90.00
#
_symmetry.space_group_name_H-M   'P 1'
#
loop_
_entity.id
_entity.type
_entity.pdbx_description
1 polymer ?
#
loop_
_entity_poly.entity_id
_entity_poly.type
_entity_poly.pdbx_seq_one_letter_code
_entity_poly.pdbx_strand_id
1 'polypeptide(L)'
;MRLSRLLLFGIVAAAMRSLPAMANGIEEGRDTFTAGVASIEVDGDAADWADIRFLGNVKFRAENGKLVLFEEYAGGHWSGPDDHSSAVAFAWESDALYLGVVVTDDSHQHASANAWNGDGVQVVFANAARDTVTHLYNFALHDDGRVIADHERGPGPYEAAVKRAGSVTTYEARFTPASLGVDRFRSGQKLGIGVCVNDGDKEEPGQKGWSGWGPHAAVFGKTASETGLVTLTGSPGDGDDGWTGQLTLVGEGATWKFLDNGSNQGAAWSKLGFKDSGWKTGKAPFGYGDGDETTRLDFGGNANAKHITTYFRHVFMVNRHDTIPALSLQLLRDDGAVVYLNGQEIVRDNMPASPAAMGHQTRASSVVDGHDEHHFYPFEIDPAGLIEGANLLAVEVHQANRTSSDLRFDLKLVAHGGDTEEEAEPAPLQLLGPGVNAADFRVTRFATGLDFPLGMQALADSSLLVVVSEPSGGGDSFWNSSGKLVRLVDADGDGHADEPGRTLYGGLPSAQTSLRVAGNLVLVTGQGKNRPITILRLGENPAAPLTLAGRIRINYPGGGWWHPHSALAFRATPGQPDAIDLFFQAGSDSNYAVTKKTAT
;
A
#
# COMPACT_ATOMS: atom_id res chain seq x y z
N MET A 1 63.62 -44.90 -15.83
CA MET A 1 62.59 -45.39 -16.77
C MET A 1 61.47 -46.03 -15.96
N ARG A 2 60.21 -45.62 -16.15
CA ARG A 2 58.95 -46.25 -15.68
C ARG A 2 58.65 -46.38 -14.16
N LEU A 3 57.34 -46.25 -13.86
CA LEU A 3 56.55 -46.54 -12.63
C LEU A 3 56.92 -45.74 -11.35
N SER A 4 55.99 -45.11 -10.59
CA SER A 4 54.68 -45.52 -9.99
C SER A 4 54.87 -46.42 -8.74
N ARG A 5 54.16 -46.31 -7.60
CA ARG A 5 52.83 -45.78 -7.15
C ARG A 5 52.95 -45.50 -5.60
N LEU A 6 52.05 -44.95 -4.76
CA LEU A 6 50.71 -44.29 -4.74
C LEU A 6 50.45 -43.74 -3.29
N LEU A 7 49.30 -43.10 -3.00
CA LEU A 7 48.70 -42.77 -1.66
C LEU A 7 49.30 -41.57 -0.89
N LEU A 8 48.55 -40.77 -0.11
CA LEU A 8 47.09 -40.69 0.16
C LEU A 8 46.63 -39.22 0.38
N PHE A 9 45.31 -38.98 0.31
CA PHE A 9 44.60 -37.72 0.54
C PHE A 9 44.74 -37.14 1.96
N GLY A 10 44.64 -35.81 2.05
CA GLY A 10 44.28 -35.07 3.25
C GLY A 10 43.51 -33.80 2.88
N ILE A 11 42.17 -33.86 2.85
CA ILE A 11 41.33 -32.69 2.57
C ILE A 11 41.15 -31.89 3.87
N VAL A 12 41.68 -30.67 3.89
CA VAL A 12 41.23 -29.64 4.84
C VAL A 12 40.31 -28.71 4.05
N ALA A 13 39.00 -28.83 4.28
CA ALA A 13 38.03 -27.91 3.73
C ALA A 13 38.15 -26.57 4.47
N ALA A 14 38.98 -25.67 3.95
CA ALA A 14 38.94 -24.27 4.36
C ALA A 14 37.55 -23.72 4.03
N ALA A 15 36.77 -23.38 5.05
CA ALA A 15 35.47 -22.77 4.86
C ALA A 15 35.65 -21.38 4.23
N MET A 16 35.51 -21.31 2.91
CA MET A 16 35.24 -20.05 2.22
C MET A 16 33.95 -19.50 2.81
N ARG A 17 34.06 -18.56 3.75
CA ARG A 17 33.00 -17.59 3.97
C ARG A 17 32.77 -16.93 2.62
N SER A 18 31.57 -17.09 2.09
CA SER A 18 31.12 -16.24 0.99
C SER A 18 31.35 -14.79 1.42
N LEU A 19 32.13 -14.06 0.63
CA LEU A 19 32.05 -12.61 0.68
C LEU A 19 30.57 -12.25 0.49
N PRO A 20 30.03 -11.23 1.20
CA PRO A 20 28.74 -10.69 0.81
C PRO A 20 28.82 -10.34 -0.66
N ALA A 21 27.74 -10.57 -1.42
CA ALA A 21 27.65 -10.07 -2.78
C ALA A 21 28.00 -8.57 -2.73
N MET A 22 29.00 -8.14 -3.50
CA MET A 22 29.40 -6.74 -3.43
C MET A 22 28.20 -5.89 -3.82
N ALA A 23 27.93 -4.84 -3.03
CA ALA A 23 27.01 -3.82 -3.47
C ALA A 23 27.49 -3.31 -4.85
N ASN A 24 26.53 -3.01 -5.72
CA ASN A 24 26.79 -2.36 -6.99
C ASN A 24 27.65 -1.10 -6.75
N GLY A 25 28.43 -0.69 -7.75
CA GLY A 25 29.43 0.37 -7.59
C GLY A 25 28.88 1.73 -7.14
N ILE A 26 27.56 1.91 -7.18
CA ILE A 26 26.84 3.14 -6.82
C ILE A 26 27.01 3.50 -5.33
N GLU A 27 26.98 4.79 -5.02
CA GLU A 27 26.99 5.35 -3.67
C GLU A 27 25.85 4.77 -2.80
N GLU A 28 26.19 4.31 -1.58
CA GLU A 28 25.28 3.59 -0.69
C GLU A 28 24.01 4.40 -0.38
N GLY A 29 22.83 3.79 -0.57
CA GLY A 29 21.55 4.46 -0.38
C GLY A 29 21.16 5.41 -1.52
N ARG A 30 21.93 5.44 -2.61
CA ARG A 30 21.58 6.10 -3.88
C ARG A 30 21.51 5.11 -5.05
N ASP A 31 21.52 3.81 -4.76
CA ASP A 31 21.46 2.70 -5.72
C ASP A 31 20.03 2.32 -6.14
N THR A 32 19.01 2.96 -5.58
CA THR A 32 17.59 2.74 -5.88
C THR A 32 16.89 4.02 -6.31
N PHE A 33 15.90 3.91 -7.19
CA PHE A 33 15.02 5.03 -7.59
C PHE A 33 13.55 4.59 -7.57
N THR A 34 12.66 5.48 -7.12
CA THR A 34 11.20 5.26 -7.12
C THR A 34 10.61 6.10 -8.24
N ALA A 35 10.24 5.46 -9.36
CA ALA A 35 9.66 6.15 -10.51
C ALA A 35 8.17 6.42 -10.24
N GLY A 36 7.80 7.70 -10.32
CA GLY A 36 6.42 8.14 -10.23
C GLY A 36 5.69 8.02 -11.57
N VAL A 37 4.36 8.02 -11.52
CA VAL A 37 3.53 8.17 -12.71
C VAL A 37 3.63 9.60 -13.23
N ALA A 38 3.98 9.78 -14.50
CA ALA A 38 3.86 11.06 -15.22
C ALA A 38 3.98 10.84 -16.73
N SER A 39 3.19 11.60 -17.50
CA SER A 39 3.40 11.79 -18.94
C SER A 39 4.52 12.80 -19.14
N ILE A 40 5.46 12.50 -20.04
CA ILE A 40 6.56 13.39 -20.46
C ILE A 40 6.48 13.59 -21.98
N GLU A 41 6.56 14.84 -22.45
CA GLU A 41 6.66 15.15 -23.88
C GLU A 41 8.14 15.13 -24.30
N VAL A 42 8.52 14.17 -25.15
CA VAL A 42 9.93 13.95 -25.55
C VAL A 42 10.38 15.02 -26.57
N ASP A 43 10.68 16.23 -26.08
CA ASP A 43 11.14 17.40 -26.86
C ASP A 43 12.55 17.91 -26.46
N GLY A 44 13.07 17.42 -25.32
CA GLY A 44 14.34 17.79 -24.72
C GLY A 44 14.27 18.95 -23.71
N ASP A 45 13.11 19.37 -23.20
CA ASP A 45 12.99 20.38 -22.14
C ASP A 45 12.63 19.75 -20.79
N ALA A 46 13.42 20.03 -19.75
CA ALA A 46 13.21 19.46 -18.41
C ALA A 46 12.05 20.13 -17.63
N ALA A 47 11.03 20.65 -18.33
CA ALA A 47 10.01 21.55 -17.80
C ALA A 47 8.78 20.82 -17.23
N ASP A 48 8.40 19.68 -17.82
CA ASP A 48 7.34 18.79 -17.33
C ASP A 48 7.83 17.85 -16.21
N TRP A 49 9.13 17.55 -16.17
CA TRP A 49 9.81 16.89 -15.04
C TRP A 49 9.83 17.71 -13.73
N ALA A 50 9.19 18.88 -13.65
CA ALA A 50 9.35 19.82 -12.53
C ALA A 50 9.05 19.25 -11.13
N ASP A 51 8.08 18.33 -11.02
CA ASP A 51 7.73 17.64 -9.76
C ASP A 51 8.52 16.34 -9.52
N ILE A 52 9.39 15.95 -10.46
CA ILE A 52 10.18 14.72 -10.42
C ILE A 52 11.61 15.02 -9.97
N ARG A 53 12.07 14.32 -8.92
CA ARG A 53 13.41 14.51 -8.38
C ARG A 53 14.49 13.89 -9.28
N PHE A 54 15.23 14.74 -10.00
CA PHE A 54 16.51 14.38 -10.59
C PHE A 54 17.55 13.94 -9.53
N LEU A 55 18.17 12.79 -9.75
CA LEU A 55 19.18 12.17 -8.88
C LEU A 55 20.59 12.59 -9.33
N GLY A 56 20.93 13.87 -9.14
CA GLY A 56 22.24 14.43 -9.53
C GLY A 56 23.42 14.04 -8.64
N ASN A 57 24.63 14.09 -9.22
CA ASN A 57 25.91 13.91 -8.51
C ASN A 57 25.94 12.64 -7.65
N VAL A 58 25.55 11.50 -8.21
CA VAL A 58 25.70 10.18 -7.57
C VAL A 58 27.12 9.69 -7.81
N LYS A 59 27.82 9.24 -6.76
CA LYS A 59 29.13 8.61 -6.96
C LYS A 59 29.00 7.17 -7.41
N PHE A 60 29.98 6.69 -8.16
CA PHE A 60 30.14 5.28 -8.51
C PHE A 60 31.59 4.83 -8.28
N ARG A 61 31.81 3.51 -8.26
CA ARG A 61 33.12 2.91 -7.97
C ARG A 61 33.93 2.77 -9.26
N ALA A 62 34.98 3.57 -9.38
CA ALA A 62 35.99 3.45 -10.44
C ALA A 62 36.72 2.08 -10.40
N GLU A 63 37.42 1.68 -11.47
CA GLU A 63 38.26 0.47 -11.50
C GLU A 63 39.28 0.45 -10.34
N ASN A 64 39.76 1.63 -9.92
CA ASN A 64 40.69 1.79 -8.79
C ASN A 64 40.04 1.57 -7.40
N GLY A 65 38.74 1.25 -7.34
CA GLY A 65 37.99 0.90 -6.12
C GLY A 65 37.42 2.07 -5.32
N LYS A 66 37.76 3.32 -5.65
CA LYS A 66 37.24 4.53 -4.98
C LYS A 66 35.88 4.95 -5.55
N LEU A 67 35.08 5.60 -4.70
CA LEU A 67 33.88 6.33 -5.14
C LEU A 67 34.27 7.68 -5.77
N VAL A 68 33.86 7.92 -7.01
CA VAL A 68 34.12 9.12 -7.82
C VAL A 68 32.81 9.64 -8.43
N LEU A 69 32.78 10.91 -8.85
CA LEU A 69 31.66 11.48 -9.64
C LEU A 69 31.84 11.27 -11.15
N PHE A 70 33.09 11.13 -11.59
CA PHE A 70 33.52 10.97 -12.97
C PHE A 70 34.74 10.04 -12.99
N GLU A 71 34.93 9.28 -14.06
CA GLU A 71 36.11 8.45 -14.27
C GLU A 71 36.76 8.76 -15.63
N GLU A 72 38.00 9.24 -15.58
CA GLU A 72 38.82 9.58 -16.76
C GLU A 72 39.24 8.31 -17.52
N TYR A 73 39.15 8.35 -18.85
CA TYR A 73 39.41 7.21 -19.73
C TYR A 73 40.13 7.63 -21.02
N ALA A 74 40.93 6.74 -21.61
CA ALA A 74 41.62 6.95 -22.90
C ALA A 74 42.37 8.31 -23.04
N GLY A 75 42.85 8.86 -21.92
CA GLY A 75 43.58 10.12 -21.85
C GLY A 75 42.73 11.39 -21.67
N GLY A 76 41.45 11.27 -21.32
CA GLY A 76 40.61 12.40 -20.91
C GLY A 76 41.02 13.04 -19.59
N HIS A 77 40.56 14.26 -19.35
CA HIS A 77 40.82 15.03 -18.12
C HIS A 77 39.51 15.60 -17.55
N TRP A 78 39.29 15.50 -16.24
CA TRP A 78 38.11 16.06 -15.57
C TRP A 78 38.51 17.04 -14.46
N SER A 79 38.18 18.31 -14.64
CA SER A 79 38.55 19.40 -13.72
C SER A 79 37.47 19.71 -12.67
N GLY A 80 36.20 19.35 -12.90
CA GLY A 80 35.16 19.40 -11.88
C GLY A 80 33.72 19.41 -12.40
N PRO A 81 32.72 19.57 -11.52
CA PRO A 81 31.30 19.49 -11.88
C PRO A 81 30.81 20.56 -12.88
N ASP A 82 31.58 21.64 -13.06
CA ASP A 82 31.32 22.68 -14.06
C ASP A 82 31.84 22.31 -15.46
N ASP A 83 32.78 21.34 -15.58
CA ASP A 83 33.24 20.81 -16.88
C ASP A 83 32.50 19.53 -17.29
N HIS A 84 32.17 18.65 -16.35
CA HIS A 84 31.15 17.62 -16.53
C HIS A 84 30.43 17.23 -15.23
N SER A 85 29.10 17.27 -15.21
CA SER A 85 28.25 16.61 -14.20
C SER A 85 26.87 16.22 -14.72
N SER A 86 26.27 15.17 -14.17
CA SER A 86 24.98 14.66 -14.63
C SER A 86 23.97 14.34 -13.52
N ALA A 87 22.70 14.27 -13.91
CA ALA A 87 21.57 13.87 -13.08
C ALA A 87 20.54 13.08 -13.89
N VAL A 88 19.96 12.02 -13.28
CA VAL A 88 18.97 11.14 -13.93
C VAL A 88 17.61 11.21 -13.23
N ALA A 89 16.52 11.08 -13.99
CA ALA A 89 15.15 10.97 -13.49
C ALA A 89 14.38 9.87 -14.25
N PHE A 90 13.40 9.26 -13.60
CA PHE A 90 12.55 8.21 -14.18
C PHE A 90 11.07 8.48 -13.88
N ALA A 91 10.23 8.36 -14.90
CA ALA A 91 8.76 8.42 -14.81
C ALA A 91 8.14 7.27 -15.61
N TRP A 92 6.86 6.97 -15.42
CA TRP A 92 6.18 5.93 -16.21
C TRP A 92 4.68 6.16 -16.38
N GLU A 93 4.11 5.47 -17.37
CA GLU A 93 2.69 5.25 -17.62
C GLU A 93 2.52 3.79 -18.08
N SER A 94 1.29 3.27 -18.21
CA SER A 94 1.11 1.86 -18.60
C SER A 94 1.68 1.54 -19.99
N ASP A 95 1.74 2.51 -20.90
CA ASP A 95 2.31 2.41 -22.26
C ASP A 95 3.74 3.00 -22.40
N ALA A 96 4.35 3.51 -21.32
CA ALA A 96 5.63 4.22 -21.39
C ALA A 96 6.49 4.13 -20.13
N LEU A 97 7.81 4.05 -20.31
CA LEU A 97 8.81 4.35 -19.30
C LEU A 97 9.67 5.50 -19.82
N TYR A 98 9.75 6.58 -19.07
CA TYR A 98 10.50 7.78 -19.41
C TYR A 98 11.82 7.84 -18.64
N LEU A 99 12.89 8.24 -19.33
CA LEU A 99 14.19 8.58 -18.77
C LEU A 99 14.52 10.03 -19.14
N GLY A 100 14.77 10.86 -18.14
CA GLY A 100 15.37 12.19 -18.30
C GLY A 100 16.81 12.17 -17.79
N VAL A 101 17.73 12.75 -18.54
CA VAL A 101 19.11 13.01 -18.09
C VAL A 101 19.46 14.47 -18.38
N VAL A 102 19.83 15.21 -17.34
CA VAL A 102 20.36 16.57 -17.47
C VAL A 102 21.86 16.53 -17.22
N VAL A 103 22.62 17.09 -18.15
CA VAL A 103 24.08 17.16 -18.11
C VAL A 103 24.50 18.63 -18.13
N THR A 104 25.34 19.03 -17.18
CA THR A 104 26.14 20.26 -17.27
C THR A 104 27.49 19.86 -17.84
N ASP A 105 27.89 20.44 -18.96
CA ASP A 105 29.22 20.24 -19.53
C ASP A 105 29.69 21.53 -20.25
N ASP A 106 30.99 21.82 -20.25
CA ASP A 106 31.49 23.11 -20.76
C ASP A 106 31.72 23.15 -22.29
N SER A 107 31.76 21.98 -22.94
CA SER A 107 32.05 21.80 -24.36
C SER A 107 30.83 21.26 -25.11
N HIS A 108 31.05 20.54 -26.21
CA HIS A 108 30.14 19.57 -26.84
C HIS A 108 30.88 18.99 -28.05
N GLN A 109 31.11 17.68 -28.07
CA GLN A 109 31.79 16.96 -29.14
C GLN A 109 31.07 15.65 -29.43
N HIS A 110 30.32 15.62 -30.53
CA HIS A 110 29.79 14.38 -31.07
C HIS A 110 29.78 14.36 -32.60
N ALA A 111 30.94 14.07 -33.18
CA ALA A 111 31.15 13.88 -34.62
C ALA A 111 30.91 12.44 -35.10
N SER A 112 30.41 11.55 -34.24
CA SER A 112 30.30 10.11 -34.54
C SER A 112 28.96 9.70 -35.15
N ALA A 113 28.96 8.53 -35.79
CA ALA A 113 27.73 7.90 -36.27
C ALA A 113 26.98 7.18 -35.15
N ASN A 114 27.68 6.73 -34.09
CA ASN A 114 27.11 5.97 -32.98
C ASN A 114 27.20 6.79 -31.68
N ALA A 115 26.10 6.84 -30.94
CA ALA A 115 25.87 7.70 -29.77
C ALA A 115 26.79 7.43 -28.57
N TRP A 116 27.56 6.34 -28.56
CA TRP A 116 28.52 6.05 -27.47
C TRP A 116 29.89 6.74 -27.63
N ASN A 117 30.23 7.29 -28.80
CA ASN A 117 31.60 7.73 -29.09
C ASN A 117 31.74 9.27 -29.21
N GLY A 118 31.71 9.91 -28.05
CA GLY A 118 31.59 11.36 -27.84
C GLY A 118 30.52 11.59 -26.76
N ASP A 119 30.01 12.81 -26.64
CA ASP A 119 28.98 13.13 -25.64
C ASP A 119 27.67 12.39 -25.93
N GLY A 120 27.19 11.61 -24.96
CA GLY A 120 26.00 10.81 -25.17
C GLY A 120 25.69 9.87 -24.02
N VAL A 121 24.42 9.45 -23.95
CA VAL A 121 23.90 8.59 -22.90
C VAL A 121 23.83 7.16 -23.39
N GLN A 122 24.44 6.21 -22.68
CA GLN A 122 24.20 4.78 -22.83
C GLN A 122 23.30 4.29 -21.69
N VAL A 123 22.26 3.54 -22.03
CA VAL A 123 21.28 2.98 -21.07
C VAL A 123 21.29 1.47 -21.14
N VAL A 124 21.40 0.85 -19.97
CA VAL A 124 21.45 -0.60 -19.80
C VAL A 124 20.31 -1.05 -18.92
N PHE A 125 19.43 -1.89 -19.47
CA PHE A 125 18.38 -2.54 -18.70
C PHE A 125 18.82 -3.94 -18.28
N ALA A 126 18.48 -4.30 -17.05
CA ALA A 126 18.63 -5.63 -16.48
C ALA A 126 17.32 -6.08 -15.83
N ASN A 127 17.19 -7.40 -15.59
CA ASN A 127 16.07 -7.95 -14.85
C ASN A 127 16.05 -7.44 -13.38
N ALA A 128 14.92 -7.63 -12.69
CA ALA A 128 14.74 -7.20 -11.29
C ALA A 128 15.78 -7.80 -10.31
N ALA A 129 16.37 -8.95 -10.65
CA ALA A 129 17.44 -9.59 -9.88
C ALA A 129 18.83 -8.95 -10.10
N ARG A 130 18.99 -8.15 -11.16
CA ARG A 130 20.25 -7.54 -11.61
C ARG A 130 21.35 -8.56 -11.94
N ASP A 131 20.96 -9.73 -12.43
CA ASP A 131 21.88 -10.79 -12.88
C ASP A 131 22.00 -10.90 -14.42
N THR A 132 21.02 -10.37 -15.17
CA THR A 132 20.92 -10.53 -16.63
C THR A 132 20.66 -9.19 -17.31
N VAL A 133 21.57 -8.74 -18.20
CA VAL A 133 21.35 -7.58 -19.08
C VAL A 133 20.38 -7.94 -20.20
N THR A 134 19.24 -7.25 -20.25
CA THR A 134 18.14 -7.49 -21.18
C THR A 134 18.18 -6.55 -22.39
N HIS A 135 18.38 -5.24 -22.19
CA HIS A 135 18.33 -4.23 -23.27
C HIS A 135 19.48 -3.22 -23.19
N LEU A 136 19.81 -2.63 -24.34
CA LEU A 136 20.87 -1.64 -24.54
C LEU A 136 20.42 -0.59 -25.57
N TYR A 137 20.44 0.68 -25.18
CA TYR A 137 20.02 1.84 -26.00
C TYR A 137 20.95 3.02 -25.76
N ASN A 138 21.38 3.74 -26.80
CA ASN A 138 22.30 4.88 -26.66
C ASN A 138 21.83 6.09 -27.47
N PHE A 139 21.85 7.30 -26.91
CA PHE A 139 21.41 8.51 -27.60
C PHE A 139 22.31 9.73 -27.36
N ALA A 140 22.46 10.54 -28.41
CA ALA A 140 23.39 11.66 -28.48
C ALA A 140 22.84 12.80 -29.34
N LEU A 141 23.29 14.03 -29.10
CA LEU A 141 23.15 15.14 -30.04
C LEU A 141 24.43 15.24 -30.87
N HIS A 142 24.34 15.09 -32.18
CA HIS A 142 25.50 15.18 -33.08
C HIS A 142 25.87 16.65 -33.40
N ASP A 143 27.11 16.89 -33.82
CA ASP A 143 27.65 18.23 -34.15
C ASP A 143 26.89 18.99 -35.27
N ASP A 144 26.07 18.31 -36.08
CA ASP A 144 25.18 18.92 -37.09
C ASP A 144 23.73 19.19 -36.60
N GLY A 145 23.43 18.87 -35.35
CA GLY A 145 22.12 19.05 -34.72
C GLY A 145 21.14 17.89 -34.87
N ARG A 146 21.49 16.77 -35.54
CA ARG A 146 20.63 15.57 -35.53
C ARG A 146 20.74 14.82 -34.19
N VAL A 147 19.62 14.29 -33.71
CA VAL A 147 19.62 13.29 -32.63
C VAL A 147 20.06 11.93 -33.19
N ILE A 148 20.87 11.22 -32.44
CA ILE A 148 21.23 9.80 -32.65
C ILE A 148 20.46 8.98 -31.62
N ALA A 149 19.86 7.85 -32.04
CA ALA A 149 19.13 6.93 -31.19
C ALA A 149 19.45 5.48 -31.59
N ASP A 150 20.54 4.94 -31.03
CA ASP A 150 21.05 3.61 -31.32
C ASP A 150 20.32 2.54 -30.50
N HIS A 151 19.92 1.46 -31.16
CA HIS A 151 19.33 0.28 -30.55
C HIS A 151 20.33 -0.88 -30.60
N GLU A 152 21.15 -1.01 -29.54
CA GLU A 152 22.17 -2.08 -29.43
C GLU A 152 21.55 -3.45 -29.12
N ARG A 153 20.50 -3.50 -28.28
CA ARG A 153 19.85 -4.75 -27.86
C ARG A 153 18.42 -4.51 -27.38
N GLY A 154 17.48 -5.26 -27.94
CA GLY A 154 16.08 -5.27 -27.52
C GLY A 154 15.13 -5.76 -28.62
N PRO A 155 13.85 -6.00 -28.31
CA PRO A 155 12.83 -6.36 -29.28
C PRO A 155 12.27 -5.17 -30.07
N GLY A 156 12.27 -3.95 -29.52
CA GLY A 156 11.62 -2.79 -30.14
C GLY A 156 12.41 -1.47 -30.09
N PRO A 157 12.08 -0.50 -30.96
CA PRO A 157 12.67 0.83 -30.98
C PRO A 157 12.21 1.66 -29.77
N TYR A 158 12.75 2.86 -29.62
CA TYR A 158 12.38 3.83 -28.59
C TYR A 158 12.39 5.24 -29.19
N GLU A 159 11.75 6.19 -28.52
CA GLU A 159 11.75 7.61 -28.90
C GLU A 159 12.79 8.35 -28.06
N ALA A 160 13.48 9.34 -28.64
CA ALA A 160 14.47 10.14 -27.94
C ALA A 160 14.59 11.57 -28.49
N ALA A 161 14.79 12.53 -27.60
CA ALA A 161 15.09 13.92 -27.91
C ALA A 161 16.33 14.39 -27.13
N VAL A 162 17.10 15.30 -27.73
CA VAL A 162 18.27 15.90 -27.08
C VAL A 162 18.38 17.37 -27.49
N LYS A 163 18.53 18.26 -26.51
CA LYS A 163 18.45 19.72 -26.67
C LYS A 163 19.53 20.37 -25.81
N ARG A 164 20.37 21.23 -26.41
CA ARG A 164 21.44 21.94 -25.72
C ARG A 164 21.15 23.44 -25.59
N ALA A 165 21.27 23.95 -24.38
CA ALA A 165 21.06 25.35 -24.01
C ALA A 165 22.30 25.88 -23.25
N GLY A 166 23.29 26.38 -23.99
CA GLY A 166 24.57 26.80 -23.42
C GLY A 166 25.39 25.59 -22.96
N SER A 167 25.75 25.54 -21.68
CA SER A 167 26.46 24.43 -21.03
C SER A 167 25.54 23.34 -20.48
N VAL A 168 24.22 23.42 -20.71
CA VAL A 168 23.28 22.38 -20.26
C VAL A 168 22.75 21.62 -21.47
N THR A 169 22.88 20.30 -21.45
CA THR A 169 22.21 19.41 -22.42
C THR A 169 21.21 18.53 -21.68
N THR A 170 19.95 18.62 -22.11
CA THR A 170 18.88 17.74 -21.66
C THR A 170 18.68 16.64 -22.68
N TYR A 171 18.61 15.40 -22.18
CA TYR A 171 18.45 14.16 -22.92
C TYR A 171 17.17 13.48 -22.41
N GLU A 172 16.30 13.07 -23.32
CA GLU A 172 15.07 12.36 -22.98
C GLU A 172 14.88 11.11 -23.82
N ALA A 173 14.28 10.08 -23.23
CA ALA A 173 13.90 8.86 -23.92
C ALA A 173 12.60 8.26 -23.39
N ARG A 174 11.73 7.80 -24.30
CA ARG A 174 10.48 7.07 -24.01
C ARG A 174 10.58 5.64 -24.54
N PHE A 175 10.50 4.68 -23.64
CA PHE A 175 10.52 3.25 -23.91
C PHE A 175 9.10 2.68 -23.73
N THR A 176 8.51 2.16 -24.81
CA THR A 176 7.20 1.50 -24.77
C THR A 176 7.30 0.06 -24.22
N PRO A 177 6.18 -0.60 -23.90
CA PRO A 177 6.16 -2.04 -23.61
C PRO A 177 6.80 -2.87 -24.73
N ALA A 178 6.57 -2.49 -26.00
CA ALA A 178 7.19 -3.11 -27.17
C ALA A 178 8.70 -2.87 -27.25
N SER A 179 9.21 -1.75 -26.72
CA SER A 179 10.65 -1.49 -26.59
C SER A 179 11.28 -2.51 -25.64
N LEU A 180 10.71 -2.71 -24.45
CA LEU A 180 11.30 -3.54 -23.39
C LEU A 180 10.79 -5.00 -23.34
N GLY A 181 10.02 -5.43 -24.34
CA GLY A 181 9.55 -6.81 -24.47
C GLY A 181 8.53 -7.24 -23.42
N VAL A 182 7.71 -6.32 -22.94
CA VAL A 182 6.63 -6.56 -21.95
C VAL A 182 5.27 -6.20 -22.54
N ASP A 183 4.19 -6.73 -21.97
CA ASP A 183 2.83 -6.45 -22.47
C ASP A 183 2.34 -5.03 -22.08
N ARG A 184 2.60 -4.62 -20.82
CA ARG A 184 2.40 -3.27 -20.29
C ARG A 184 3.27 -3.03 -19.05
N PHE A 185 3.51 -1.78 -18.69
CA PHE A 185 4.13 -1.44 -17.40
C PHE A 185 3.12 -1.51 -16.24
N ARG A 186 3.61 -1.78 -15.02
CA ARG A 186 2.76 -2.01 -13.83
C ARG A 186 3.37 -1.42 -12.56
N SER A 187 2.51 -0.99 -11.64
CA SER A 187 2.94 -0.57 -10.30
C SER A 187 3.61 -1.73 -9.54
N GLY A 188 4.67 -1.43 -8.79
CA GLY A 188 5.51 -2.42 -8.11
C GLY A 188 6.49 -3.18 -9.02
N GLN A 189 6.44 -2.99 -10.34
CA GLN A 189 7.43 -3.56 -11.27
C GLN A 189 8.82 -3.02 -10.98
N LYS A 190 9.84 -3.88 -11.10
CA LYS A 190 11.24 -3.55 -10.81
C LYS A 190 12.12 -3.82 -12.02
N LEU A 191 12.98 -2.86 -12.33
CA LEU A 191 13.91 -2.88 -13.44
C LEU A 191 15.30 -2.55 -12.92
N GLY A 192 16.31 -3.36 -13.27
CA GLY A 192 17.70 -2.90 -13.15
C GLY A 192 17.95 -1.88 -14.26
N ILE A 193 18.39 -0.66 -13.93
CA ILE A 193 18.78 0.34 -14.94
C ILE A 193 20.14 0.92 -14.57
N GLY A 194 21.04 0.97 -15.53
CA GLY A 194 22.30 1.71 -15.46
C GLY A 194 22.36 2.76 -16.56
N VAL A 195 22.79 3.96 -16.21
CA VAL A 195 22.92 5.11 -17.12
C VAL A 195 24.36 5.58 -17.08
N CYS A 196 25.04 5.49 -18.23
CA CYS A 196 26.38 6.02 -18.42
C CYS A 196 26.30 7.26 -19.28
N VAL A 197 26.67 8.41 -18.71
CA VAL A 197 26.79 9.66 -19.47
C VAL A 197 28.24 9.75 -19.90
N ASN A 198 28.49 9.49 -21.18
CA ASN A 198 29.80 9.63 -21.78
C ASN A 198 30.15 11.11 -21.96
N ASP A 199 31.45 11.35 -21.95
CA ASP A 199 32.08 12.64 -22.11
C ASP A 199 33.14 12.58 -23.22
N GLY A 200 33.26 13.63 -24.02
CA GLY A 200 34.31 13.81 -25.01
C GLY A 200 34.46 15.27 -25.42
N ASP A 201 35.69 15.73 -25.66
CA ASP A 201 35.97 17.15 -25.90
C ASP A 201 36.60 17.40 -27.29
N LYS A 202 36.57 18.64 -27.78
CA LYS A 202 37.08 19.03 -29.10
C LYS A 202 38.59 18.87 -29.22
N GLU A 203 39.34 19.02 -28.14
CA GLU A 203 40.78 18.69 -28.12
C GLU A 203 41.02 17.20 -27.81
N GLU A 204 40.06 16.54 -27.14
CA GLU A 204 40.13 15.14 -26.71
C GLU A 204 38.90 14.33 -27.20
N PRO A 205 38.75 14.05 -28.51
CA PRO A 205 37.47 13.54 -29.05
C PRO A 205 37.22 12.04 -28.84
N GLY A 206 35.93 11.67 -28.86
CA GLY A 206 35.42 10.32 -28.57
C GLY A 206 35.18 10.11 -27.06
N GLN A 207 34.91 8.88 -26.63
CA GLN A 207 34.69 8.60 -25.19
C GLN A 207 35.99 8.81 -24.37
N LYS A 208 36.01 9.85 -23.55
CA LYS A 208 37.12 10.28 -22.67
C LYS A 208 36.85 10.19 -21.19
N GLY A 209 35.60 9.99 -20.81
CA GLY A 209 35.24 9.56 -19.48
C GLY A 209 33.77 9.28 -19.39
N TRP A 210 33.30 9.13 -18.15
CA TRP A 210 31.88 8.99 -17.88
C TRP A 210 31.49 9.44 -16.48
N SER A 211 30.28 9.97 -16.39
CA SER A 211 29.51 10.12 -15.16
C SER A 211 28.20 9.29 -15.26
N GLY A 212 27.26 9.50 -14.32
CA GLY A 212 25.91 8.93 -14.40
C GLY A 212 25.53 8.05 -13.21
N TRP A 213 24.61 7.12 -13.45
CA TRP A 213 24.00 6.28 -12.41
C TRP A 213 24.25 4.79 -12.70
N GLY A 214 25.29 4.23 -12.08
CA GLY A 214 25.80 2.90 -12.42
C GLY A 214 26.42 2.80 -13.82
N PRO A 215 27.35 3.70 -14.23
CA PRO A 215 27.90 3.71 -15.58
C PRO A 215 28.66 2.42 -15.95
N HIS A 216 29.20 1.70 -14.96
CA HIS A 216 29.84 0.38 -15.13
C HIS A 216 28.87 -0.73 -15.57
N ALA A 217 27.56 -0.47 -15.59
CA ALA A 217 26.61 -1.32 -16.30
C ALA A 217 26.75 -1.21 -17.82
N ALA A 218 27.26 -0.08 -18.36
CA ALA A 218 27.40 0.20 -19.80
C ALA A 218 28.83 0.09 -20.33
N VAL A 219 29.84 0.36 -19.50
CA VAL A 219 31.26 0.10 -19.84
C VAL A 219 31.69 -1.31 -19.41
N PHE A 220 32.97 -1.65 -19.65
CA PHE A 220 33.64 -2.88 -19.19
C PHE A 220 32.94 -4.24 -19.40
N GLY A 221 32.06 -4.34 -20.41
CA GLY A 221 31.47 -5.62 -20.85
C GLY A 221 29.95 -5.76 -20.68
N LYS A 222 29.25 -4.68 -20.30
CA LYS A 222 27.79 -4.62 -20.06
C LYS A 222 27.34 -5.46 -18.84
N THR A 223 27.53 -4.93 -17.63
CA THR A 223 27.43 -5.67 -16.36
C THR A 223 26.09 -5.45 -15.63
N ALA A 224 25.25 -6.49 -15.54
CA ALA A 224 23.93 -6.39 -14.92
C ALA A 224 23.97 -5.97 -13.43
N SER A 225 24.95 -6.47 -12.67
CA SER A 225 25.06 -6.24 -11.23
C SER A 225 25.45 -4.81 -10.88
N GLU A 226 25.92 -4.00 -11.83
CA GLU A 226 26.27 -2.59 -11.62
C GLU A 226 25.08 -1.63 -11.79
N THR A 227 23.92 -2.14 -12.22
CA THR A 227 22.70 -1.34 -12.39
C THR A 227 22.13 -0.87 -11.04
N GLY A 228 21.55 0.33 -11.03
CA GLY A 228 20.63 0.75 -9.98
C GLY A 228 19.29 0.02 -10.11
N LEU A 229 18.45 0.05 -9.07
CA LEU A 229 17.14 -0.61 -9.08
C LEU A 229 16.03 0.44 -9.12
N VAL A 230 15.34 0.54 -10.26
CA VAL A 230 14.14 1.36 -10.42
C VAL A 230 12.90 0.55 -10.03
N THR A 231 12.04 1.11 -9.20
CA THR A 231 10.71 0.55 -8.88
C THR A 231 9.63 1.51 -9.39
N LEU A 232 8.70 1.01 -10.21
CA LEU A 232 7.56 1.77 -10.71
C LEU A 232 6.49 1.89 -9.63
N THR A 233 5.91 3.08 -9.42
CA THR A 233 4.95 3.34 -8.32
C THR A 233 3.86 4.35 -8.71
N GLY A 234 2.73 4.30 -8.00
CA GLY A 234 1.50 5.01 -8.35
C GLY A 234 0.56 4.16 -9.22
N SER A 235 -0.56 4.74 -9.65
CA SER A 235 -1.48 4.19 -10.65
C SER A 235 -1.54 5.16 -11.84
N PRO A 236 -1.33 4.72 -13.09
CA PRO A 236 -1.57 5.56 -14.27
C PRO A 236 -3.05 5.92 -14.41
N GLY A 237 -3.96 5.10 -13.88
CA GLY A 237 -5.40 5.37 -13.89
C GLY A 237 -5.99 5.39 -15.29
N ASP A 238 -5.57 4.42 -16.11
CA ASP A 238 -6.04 4.14 -17.47
C ASP A 238 -7.31 3.27 -17.52
N GLY A 239 -7.77 2.79 -16.35
CA GLY A 239 -8.95 1.93 -16.19
C GLY A 239 -8.71 0.43 -16.42
N ASP A 240 -7.51 0.02 -16.84
CA ASP A 240 -7.13 -1.39 -17.04
C ASP A 240 -5.90 -1.79 -16.20
N ASP A 241 -5.18 -0.85 -15.56
CA ASP A 241 -3.95 -1.13 -14.78
C ASP A 241 -4.11 -2.26 -13.74
N GLY A 242 -5.32 -2.43 -13.21
CA GLY A 242 -5.71 -3.48 -12.29
C GLY A 242 -5.07 -3.32 -10.92
N TRP A 243 -4.92 -2.08 -10.43
CA TRP A 243 -4.30 -1.80 -9.13
C TRP A 243 -5.21 -2.12 -7.93
N THR A 244 -5.59 -3.39 -7.77
CA THR A 244 -6.22 -3.97 -6.56
C THR A 244 -5.18 -4.13 -5.41
N GLY A 245 -4.21 -3.23 -5.32
CA GLY A 245 -2.92 -3.47 -4.69
C GLY A 245 -2.58 -2.53 -3.54
N GLN A 246 -1.54 -2.90 -2.79
CA GLN A 246 -0.98 -2.08 -1.71
C GLN A 246 0.31 -1.40 -2.17
N LEU A 247 0.29 -0.07 -2.23
CA LEU A 247 1.46 0.77 -2.46
C LEU A 247 1.96 1.32 -1.12
N THR A 248 3.13 0.86 -0.69
CA THR A 248 3.78 1.42 0.51
C THR A 248 4.36 2.79 0.17
N LEU A 249 3.69 3.86 0.61
CA LEU A 249 4.11 5.25 0.44
C LEU A 249 5.24 5.62 1.41
N VAL A 250 5.19 5.08 2.64
CA VAL A 250 6.25 5.17 3.64
C VAL A 250 6.44 3.79 4.26
N GLY A 251 7.66 3.26 4.23
CA GLY A 251 7.96 1.92 4.76
C GLY A 251 8.33 1.92 6.24
N GLU A 252 8.16 0.77 6.88
CA GLU A 252 8.88 0.42 8.11
C GLU A 252 10.39 0.55 7.87
N GLY A 253 11.14 1.08 8.83
CA GLY A 253 12.56 1.38 8.68
C GLY A 253 12.88 2.57 7.76
N ALA A 254 11.89 3.40 7.41
CA ALA A 254 12.09 4.56 6.54
C ALA A 254 13.10 5.58 7.10
N THR A 255 13.69 6.36 6.19
CA THR A 255 14.56 7.49 6.54
C THR A 255 13.72 8.71 6.91
N TRP A 256 13.84 9.20 8.14
CA TRP A 256 13.20 10.43 8.62
C TRP A 256 14.23 11.52 8.89
N LYS A 257 13.85 12.77 8.64
CA LYS A 257 14.49 13.91 9.31
C LYS A 257 13.93 14.04 10.71
N PHE A 258 14.78 14.38 11.69
CA PHE A 258 14.36 14.46 13.08
C PHE A 258 15.03 15.59 13.88
N LEU A 259 14.35 16.01 14.95
CA LEU A 259 14.85 16.98 15.92
C LEU A 259 14.54 16.52 17.34
N ASP A 260 15.59 16.25 18.09
CA ASP A 260 15.60 15.62 19.42
C ASP A 260 16.07 16.58 20.54
N ASN A 261 16.45 17.81 20.21
CA ASN A 261 17.00 18.80 21.16
C ASN A 261 15.97 19.44 22.13
N GLY A 262 14.73 18.92 22.18
CA GLY A 262 13.64 19.40 23.03
C GLY A 262 13.13 20.82 22.76
N SER A 263 13.56 21.50 21.69
CA SER A 263 13.18 22.89 21.40
C SER A 263 11.81 23.01 20.73
N ASN A 264 11.04 24.04 21.09
CA ASN A 264 9.67 24.24 20.60
C ASN A 264 9.63 24.65 19.12
N GLN A 265 9.00 23.85 18.27
CA GLN A 265 8.87 24.12 16.82
C GLN A 265 7.58 24.89 16.44
N GLY A 266 6.69 25.17 17.41
CA GLY A 266 5.39 25.81 17.15
C GLY A 266 4.49 24.96 16.25
N ALA A 267 3.70 25.61 15.39
CA ALA A 267 2.73 24.96 14.48
C ALA A 267 3.11 25.05 12.98
N ALA A 268 4.34 25.44 12.67
CA ALA A 268 4.80 25.61 11.28
C ALA A 268 5.51 24.36 10.72
N TRP A 269 6.18 23.58 11.57
CA TRP A 269 7.07 22.47 11.18
C TRP A 269 6.36 21.32 10.48
N SER A 270 5.09 21.07 10.79
CA SER A 270 4.26 20.02 10.18
C SER A 270 3.81 20.32 8.75
N LYS A 271 4.12 21.52 8.21
CA LYS A 271 3.77 21.94 6.84
C LYS A 271 4.94 21.74 5.89
N LEU A 272 4.67 21.36 4.64
CA LEU A 272 5.68 21.02 3.63
C LEU A 272 6.81 22.08 3.53
N GLY A 273 6.44 23.35 3.34
CA GLY A 273 7.37 24.47 3.13
C GLY A 273 8.19 24.94 4.35
N PHE A 274 8.17 24.23 5.48
CA PHE A 274 9.05 24.54 6.62
C PHE A 274 10.52 24.14 6.35
N LYS A 275 11.44 25.02 6.74
CA LYS A 275 12.89 24.87 6.50
C LYS A 275 13.56 24.10 7.63
N ASP A 276 13.94 22.87 7.36
CA ASP A 276 14.52 21.89 8.30
C ASP A 276 15.97 21.52 7.93
N SER A 277 16.74 22.45 7.35
CA SER A 277 18.14 22.22 6.96
C SER A 277 19.09 21.98 8.14
N GLY A 278 18.67 22.32 9.36
CA GLY A 278 19.40 22.02 10.61
C GLY A 278 18.89 20.78 11.37
N TRP A 279 17.96 20.00 10.80
CA TRP A 279 17.47 18.76 11.42
C TRP A 279 18.41 17.59 11.08
N LYS A 280 18.52 16.63 12.01
CA LYS A 280 19.27 15.39 11.80
C LYS A 280 18.53 14.49 10.80
N THR A 281 19.18 13.47 10.26
CA THR A 281 18.56 12.47 9.38
C THR A 281 19.00 11.07 9.83
N GLY A 282 18.08 10.11 9.86
CA GLY A 282 18.34 8.73 10.27
C GLY A 282 17.24 7.78 9.80
N LYS A 283 17.42 6.47 10.01
CA LYS A 283 16.42 5.44 9.73
C LYS A 283 15.70 4.98 11.00
N ALA A 284 14.41 4.71 10.88
CA ALA A 284 13.65 4.04 11.91
C ALA A 284 14.07 2.55 12.05
N PRO A 285 13.74 1.87 13.17
CA PRO A 285 13.18 2.43 14.39
C PRO A 285 14.15 3.38 15.10
N PHE A 286 13.61 4.41 15.74
CA PHE A 286 14.37 5.36 16.57
C PHE A 286 14.23 5.04 18.06
N GLY A 287 15.27 5.26 18.87
CA GLY A 287 15.23 5.05 20.32
C GLY A 287 16.43 5.59 21.11
N TYR A 288 16.58 5.28 22.40
CA TYR A 288 17.55 5.93 23.30
C TYR A 288 18.84 5.16 23.61
N GLY A 289 19.02 3.93 23.15
CA GLY A 289 20.30 3.19 23.26
C GLY A 289 20.20 1.74 23.71
N ASP A 290 19.03 1.13 23.56
CA ASP A 290 18.65 -0.10 24.26
C ASP A 290 18.94 -1.36 23.42
N GLY A 291 19.29 -1.17 22.13
CA GLY A 291 19.97 -2.16 21.29
C GLY A 291 19.13 -2.74 20.16
N ASP A 292 17.89 -2.27 20.00
CA ASP A 292 17.00 -2.60 18.89
C ASP A 292 16.61 -1.39 18.02
N GLU A 293 17.12 -0.19 18.35
CA GLU A 293 16.99 1.00 17.50
C GLU A 293 18.02 1.03 16.35
N THR A 294 17.61 1.50 15.16
CA THR A 294 18.53 1.77 14.05
C THR A 294 19.11 3.17 14.13
N THR A 295 18.37 4.15 14.65
CA THR A 295 18.90 5.50 14.93
C THR A 295 18.70 5.89 16.38
N ARG A 296 19.81 6.15 17.07
CA ARG A 296 19.81 6.62 18.45
C ARG A 296 19.54 8.13 18.54
N LEU A 297 18.58 8.50 19.38
CA LEU A 297 18.18 9.87 19.70
C LEU A 297 18.97 10.43 20.89
N ASP A 298 19.14 11.76 20.92
CA ASP A 298 19.55 12.47 22.13
C ASP A 298 18.35 12.72 23.05
N PHE A 299 18.53 12.57 24.37
CA PHE A 299 17.52 12.91 25.38
C PHE A 299 17.91 14.14 26.22
N GLY A 300 19.04 14.76 25.91
CA GLY A 300 19.66 15.84 26.67
C GLY A 300 20.59 15.31 27.77
N GLY A 301 21.50 16.17 28.25
CA GLY A 301 22.57 15.78 29.19
C GLY A 301 22.16 15.37 30.62
N ASN A 302 20.90 14.99 30.87
CA ASN A 302 20.42 14.52 32.16
C ASN A 302 19.27 13.50 32.02
N ALA A 303 19.55 12.22 32.29
CA ALA A 303 18.58 11.12 32.21
C ALA A 303 17.39 11.25 33.19
N ASN A 304 17.46 12.12 34.21
CA ASN A 304 16.34 12.41 35.12
C ASN A 304 15.49 13.62 34.69
N ALA A 305 15.84 14.24 33.55
CA ALA A 305 15.21 15.45 33.04
C ALA A 305 15.14 15.44 31.50
N LYS A 306 14.84 14.27 30.91
CA LYS A 306 14.79 14.07 29.47
C LYS A 306 13.88 15.07 28.75
N HIS A 307 14.18 15.30 27.46
CA HIS A 307 13.28 16.01 26.55
C HIS A 307 11.93 15.27 26.42
N ILE A 308 10.82 16.00 26.52
CA ILE A 308 9.47 15.41 26.45
C ILE A 308 9.05 15.08 25.02
N THR A 309 9.43 15.90 24.05
CA THR A 309 8.99 15.77 22.65
C THR A 309 10.17 15.58 21.70
N THR A 310 10.06 14.60 20.82
CA THR A 310 10.92 14.43 19.63
C THR A 310 10.08 14.64 18.37
N TYR A 311 10.64 15.36 17.40
CA TYR A 311 9.97 15.69 16.14
C TYR A 311 10.54 14.92 14.96
N PHE A 312 9.68 14.48 14.03
CA PHE A 312 10.04 13.75 12.83
C PHE A 312 9.35 14.33 11.58
N ARG A 313 10.02 14.31 10.42
CA ARG A 313 9.51 14.71 9.10
C ARG A 313 9.95 13.71 8.02
N HIS A 314 9.02 13.27 7.17
CA HIS A 314 9.29 12.44 6.00
C HIS A 314 8.49 12.93 4.80
N VAL A 315 9.18 13.26 3.70
CA VAL A 315 8.56 13.67 2.44
C VAL A 315 8.47 12.47 1.52
N PHE A 316 7.26 12.20 1.02
CA PHE A 316 6.94 11.12 0.08
C PHE A 316 6.20 11.71 -1.13
N MET A 317 6.19 10.99 -2.25
CA MET A 317 5.54 11.45 -3.49
C MET A 317 4.21 10.72 -3.70
N VAL A 318 3.19 11.45 -4.17
CA VAL A 318 1.94 10.91 -4.68
C VAL A 318 1.65 11.60 -6.00
N ASN A 319 1.63 10.85 -7.11
CA ASN A 319 1.57 11.47 -8.44
C ASN A 319 0.12 11.72 -8.89
N ARG A 320 -0.79 10.84 -8.48
CA ARG A 320 -2.25 10.93 -8.65
C ARG A 320 -2.90 10.62 -7.32
N HIS A 321 -3.49 11.63 -6.69
CA HIS A 321 -4.15 11.46 -5.39
C HIS A 321 -5.60 10.98 -5.51
N ASP A 322 -6.20 11.18 -6.69
CA ASP A 322 -7.56 10.79 -7.07
C ASP A 322 -7.73 9.27 -7.26
N THR A 323 -6.65 8.55 -7.57
CA THR A 323 -6.63 7.09 -7.71
C THR A 323 -6.46 6.33 -6.39
N ILE A 324 -6.40 7.02 -5.23
CA ILE A 324 -6.18 6.41 -3.91
C ILE A 324 -7.47 6.50 -3.08
N PRO A 325 -8.37 5.48 -3.12
CA PRO A 325 -9.61 5.49 -2.34
C PRO A 325 -9.39 5.28 -0.84
N ALA A 326 -8.26 4.71 -0.41
CA ALA A 326 -7.98 4.45 1.00
C ALA A 326 -6.49 4.53 1.37
N LEU A 327 -6.22 4.99 2.59
CA LEU A 327 -4.91 4.94 3.23
C LEU A 327 -5.02 4.15 4.55
N SER A 328 -4.03 3.30 4.84
CA SER A 328 -3.81 2.78 6.19
C SER A 328 -2.42 3.17 6.69
N LEU A 329 -2.37 3.66 7.92
CA LEU A 329 -1.17 4.02 8.64
C LEU A 329 -0.96 3.01 9.79
N GLN A 330 0.28 2.58 10.00
CA GLN A 330 0.68 1.76 11.14
C GLN A 330 1.74 2.53 11.93
N LEU A 331 1.48 2.77 13.21
CA LEU A 331 2.31 3.60 14.09
C LEU A 331 2.89 2.77 15.24
N LEU A 332 4.22 2.75 15.34
CA LEU A 332 4.97 2.21 16.47
C LEU A 332 5.50 3.39 17.28
N ARG A 333 5.22 3.45 18.59
CA ARG A 333 5.65 4.54 19.47
C ARG A 333 5.88 4.07 20.91
N ASP A 334 6.73 4.79 21.63
CA ASP A 334 6.70 4.86 23.10
C ASP A 334 5.83 6.06 23.56
N ASP A 335 5.14 5.87 24.70
CA ASP A 335 4.23 6.79 25.38
C ASP A 335 3.10 7.34 24.48
N GLY A 336 3.29 8.46 23.77
CA GLY A 336 2.22 9.13 23.02
C GLY A 336 2.68 9.81 21.74
N ALA A 337 1.76 10.04 20.79
CA ALA A 337 2.12 10.60 19.49
C ALA A 337 0.98 11.39 18.84
N VAL A 338 1.36 12.37 18.01
CA VAL A 338 0.46 13.07 17.07
C VAL A 338 1.09 13.05 15.67
N VAL A 339 0.32 12.62 14.67
CA VAL A 339 0.74 12.59 13.25
C VAL A 339 -0.04 13.63 12.46
N TYR A 340 0.71 14.35 11.62
CA TYR A 340 0.20 15.33 10.68
C TYR A 340 0.52 14.90 9.24
N LEU A 341 -0.46 15.08 8.35
CA LEU A 341 -0.28 15.01 6.89
C LEU A 341 -0.43 16.42 6.33
N ASN A 342 0.59 16.92 5.63
CA ASN A 342 0.63 18.25 5.00
C ASN A 342 0.34 19.45 5.95
N GLY A 343 0.32 19.21 7.26
CA GLY A 343 0.02 20.19 8.32
C GLY A 343 -1.35 20.03 8.98
N GLN A 344 -2.18 19.10 8.52
CA GLN A 344 -3.44 18.69 9.15
C GLN A 344 -3.19 17.49 10.07
N GLU A 345 -3.76 17.53 11.29
CA GLU A 345 -3.71 16.39 12.22
C GLU A 345 -4.55 15.23 11.69
N ILE A 346 -3.97 14.03 11.60
CA ILE A 346 -4.63 12.82 11.09
C ILE A 346 -4.66 11.66 12.10
N VAL A 347 -3.71 11.60 13.04
CA VAL A 347 -3.70 10.62 14.14
C VAL A 347 -3.28 11.31 15.43
N ARG A 348 -3.93 10.94 16.54
CA ARG A 348 -3.58 11.35 17.91
C ARG A 348 -3.78 10.14 18.82
N ASP A 349 -2.70 9.57 19.35
CA ASP A 349 -2.77 8.38 20.21
C ASP A 349 -2.04 8.56 21.55
N ASN A 350 -2.69 8.13 22.64
CA ASN A 350 -2.33 8.38 24.05
C ASN A 350 -2.04 9.87 24.40
N MET A 351 -2.45 10.84 23.58
CA MET A 351 -2.31 12.27 23.88
C MET A 351 -3.61 12.87 24.43
N PRO A 352 -3.54 13.96 25.22
CA PRO A 352 -4.73 14.65 25.70
C PRO A 352 -5.70 14.98 24.57
N ALA A 353 -6.99 14.71 24.77
CA ALA A 353 -7.99 14.78 23.71
C ALA A 353 -8.12 16.19 23.10
N SER A 354 -8.27 16.25 21.78
CA SER A 354 -8.66 17.47 21.07
C SER A 354 -9.99 18.02 21.63
N PRO A 355 -10.16 19.35 21.81
CA PRO A 355 -9.32 20.45 21.32
C PRO A 355 -8.32 20.99 22.36
N ALA A 356 -7.75 20.15 23.24
CA ALA A 356 -6.71 20.60 24.16
C ALA A 356 -5.47 21.13 23.41
N ALA A 357 -5.02 22.34 23.74
CA ALA A 357 -3.87 22.97 23.10
C ALA A 357 -2.56 22.22 23.43
N MET A 358 -1.86 21.79 22.37
CA MET A 358 -0.61 21.02 22.45
C MET A 358 0.63 21.91 22.42
N GLY A 359 1.76 21.34 22.84
CA GLY A 359 3.10 21.92 22.69
C GLY A 359 4.17 21.00 23.28
N HIS A 360 5.44 21.32 23.03
CA HIS A 360 6.64 20.49 23.30
C HIS A 360 6.92 20.08 24.77
N GLN A 361 5.98 20.34 25.69
CA GLN A 361 6.04 19.97 27.11
C GLN A 361 4.75 19.29 27.61
N THR A 362 3.71 19.21 26.78
CA THR A 362 2.55 18.34 27.04
C THR A 362 3.01 16.89 26.99
N ARG A 363 2.48 16.06 27.88
CA ARG A 363 2.86 14.67 28.06
C ARG A 363 1.84 13.74 27.42
N ALA A 364 2.21 12.48 27.19
CA ALA A 364 1.24 11.41 27.01
C ALA A 364 0.35 11.22 28.26
N SER A 365 -0.78 10.55 28.09
CA SER A 365 -1.87 10.49 29.08
C SER A 365 -1.67 9.36 30.10
N SER A 366 -1.10 8.24 29.66
CA SER A 366 -0.52 7.19 30.50
C SER A 366 0.90 6.88 30.06
N VAL A 367 1.64 6.12 30.88
CA VAL A 367 2.80 5.38 30.40
C VAL A 367 2.33 4.23 29.49
N VAL A 368 3.15 3.82 28.53
CA VAL A 368 2.99 2.55 27.78
C VAL A 368 4.17 1.63 28.16
N ASP A 369 3.93 0.33 28.38
CA ASP A 369 5.00 -0.61 28.73
C ASP A 369 4.87 -2.02 28.12
N GLY A 370 6.01 -2.65 27.85
CA GLY A 370 6.14 -4.06 27.48
C GLY A 370 5.69 -4.38 26.05
N HIS A 371 4.64 -5.19 25.90
CA HIS A 371 4.22 -5.67 24.58
C HIS A 371 3.68 -4.54 23.69
N ASP A 372 3.01 -3.57 24.31
CA ASP A 372 2.32 -2.47 23.65
C ASP A 372 3.31 -1.46 23.04
N GLU A 373 4.53 -1.37 23.56
CA GLU A 373 5.63 -0.58 22.97
C GLU A 373 6.18 -1.21 21.69
N HIS A 374 6.06 -2.54 21.53
CA HIS A 374 6.48 -3.27 20.33
C HIS A 374 5.35 -3.44 19.30
N HIS A 375 4.18 -2.81 19.52
CA HIS A 375 3.00 -2.97 18.68
C HIS A 375 2.83 -1.85 17.66
N PHE A 376 2.58 -2.22 16.39
CA PHE A 376 2.20 -1.30 15.33
C PHE A 376 0.67 -1.07 15.35
N TYR A 377 0.24 0.07 15.89
CA TYR A 377 -1.18 0.44 15.98
C TYR A 377 -1.72 0.87 14.60
N PRO A 378 -2.79 0.25 14.07
CA PRO A 378 -3.36 0.59 12.77
C PRO A 378 -4.37 1.74 12.86
N PHE A 379 -4.34 2.61 11.85
CA PHE A 379 -5.28 3.73 11.67
C PHE A 379 -5.69 3.81 10.19
N GLU A 380 -6.99 3.99 9.94
CA GLU A 380 -7.50 4.36 8.62
C GLU A 380 -7.42 5.88 8.46
N ILE A 381 -6.87 6.35 7.33
CA ILE A 381 -6.62 7.77 7.07
C ILE A 381 -7.43 8.21 5.85
N ASP A 382 -8.04 9.40 5.94
CA ASP A 382 -8.74 10.04 4.82
C ASP A 382 -7.74 10.44 3.71
N PRO A 383 -7.83 9.89 2.48
CA PRO A 383 -6.94 10.24 1.38
C PRO A 383 -7.11 11.69 0.91
N ALA A 384 -8.20 12.39 1.26
CA ALA A 384 -8.41 13.80 0.88
C ALA A 384 -7.38 14.77 1.48
N GLY A 385 -6.55 14.33 2.44
CA GLY A 385 -5.39 15.08 2.93
C GLY A 385 -4.14 15.02 2.02
N LEU A 386 -4.13 14.13 1.01
CA LEU A 386 -3.07 14.04 0.01
C LEU A 386 -3.20 15.16 -1.04
N ILE A 387 -2.06 15.53 -1.60
CA ILE A 387 -1.95 16.36 -2.82
C ILE A 387 -1.14 15.61 -3.89
N GLU A 388 -1.20 16.07 -5.12
CA GLU A 388 -0.28 15.63 -6.17
C GLU A 388 1.13 16.22 -5.91
N GLY A 389 2.17 15.49 -6.31
CA GLY A 389 3.56 15.82 -6.02
C GLY A 389 3.98 15.48 -4.59
N ALA A 390 4.71 16.41 -3.96
CA ALA A 390 5.40 16.17 -2.68
C ALA A 390 4.47 16.33 -1.46
N ASN A 391 4.29 15.25 -0.71
CA ASN A 391 3.52 15.19 0.52
C ASN A 391 4.44 15.06 1.74
N LEU A 392 4.02 15.57 2.90
CA LEU A 392 4.77 15.50 4.15
C LEU A 392 3.98 14.76 5.22
N LEU A 393 4.53 13.66 5.73
CA LEU A 393 4.21 13.18 7.08
C LEU A 393 5.12 13.88 8.09
N ALA A 394 4.54 14.33 9.19
CA ALA A 394 5.24 14.96 10.30
C ALA A 394 4.69 14.42 11.62
N VAL A 395 5.56 14.02 12.55
CA VAL A 395 5.16 13.35 13.82
C VAL A 395 5.81 14.05 15.00
N GLU A 396 5.04 14.30 16.05
CA GLU A 396 5.58 14.61 17.38
C GLU A 396 5.31 13.43 18.32
N VAL A 397 6.39 12.82 18.85
CA VAL A 397 6.34 11.75 19.86
C VAL A 397 6.60 12.37 21.22
N HIS A 398 5.76 12.04 22.20
CA HIS A 398 5.68 12.69 23.50
C HIS A 398 5.74 11.68 24.64
N GLN A 399 6.63 11.93 25.58
CA GLN A 399 6.82 11.14 26.78
C GLN A 399 5.80 11.53 27.88
N ALA A 400 5.26 10.55 28.60
CA ALA A 400 4.43 10.70 29.79
C ALA A 400 5.23 11.33 30.96
N ASN A 401 6.54 11.08 31.00
CA ASN A 401 7.42 11.47 32.10
C ASN A 401 8.86 11.81 31.62
N ARG A 402 9.63 12.54 32.44
CA ARG A 402 11.02 12.97 32.08
C ARG A 402 12.12 11.97 32.50
N THR A 403 11.71 10.79 32.91
CA THR A 403 12.52 9.74 33.54
C THR A 403 12.32 8.38 32.86
N SER A 404 11.68 8.35 31.68
CA SER A 404 11.53 7.11 30.90
C SER A 404 12.90 6.49 30.63
N SER A 405 12.98 5.17 30.59
CA SER A 405 14.18 4.43 30.21
C SER A 405 14.56 4.74 28.76
N ASP A 406 13.57 4.69 27.89
CA ASP A 406 13.66 4.47 26.46
C ASP A 406 12.72 5.40 25.68
N LEU A 407 12.64 5.18 24.36
CA LEU A 407 11.74 5.82 23.41
C LEU A 407 11.70 4.90 22.19
N ARG A 408 10.56 4.79 21.51
CA ARG A 408 10.43 4.09 20.24
C ARG A 408 9.68 4.93 19.21
N PHE A 409 10.09 4.90 17.95
CA PHE A 409 9.30 5.43 16.83
C PHE A 409 9.61 4.70 15.52
N ASP A 410 8.56 4.21 14.85
CA ASP A 410 8.52 3.89 13.42
C ASP A 410 7.10 4.11 12.88
N LEU A 411 6.94 4.34 11.57
CA LEU A 411 5.65 4.61 10.95
C LEU A 411 5.65 4.15 9.49
N LYS A 412 4.69 3.28 9.16
CA LYS A 412 4.41 2.79 7.81
C LYS A 412 3.10 3.39 7.29
N LEU A 413 3.08 3.88 6.05
CA LEU A 413 1.90 4.39 5.35
C LEU A 413 1.70 3.59 4.05
N VAL A 414 0.50 3.05 3.86
CA VAL A 414 0.11 2.27 2.69
C VAL A 414 -1.12 2.89 2.04
N ALA A 415 -1.05 3.13 0.74
CA ALA A 415 -2.21 3.38 -0.11
C ALA A 415 -2.74 2.06 -0.66
N HIS A 416 -4.07 1.93 -0.70
CA HIS A 416 -4.80 0.81 -1.28
C HIS A 416 -5.54 1.35 -2.50
N GLY A 417 -5.49 0.62 -3.61
CA GLY A 417 -6.11 1.06 -4.85
C GLY A 417 -7.60 0.79 -4.93
N GLY A 418 -8.21 1.30 -6.00
CA GLY A 418 -9.61 1.03 -6.34
C GLY A 418 -9.75 -0.25 -7.14
N ASP A 419 -10.55 -1.19 -6.63
CA ASP A 419 -10.97 -2.35 -7.40
C ASP A 419 -11.86 -1.90 -8.58
N THR A 420 -11.57 -2.42 -9.77
CA THR A 420 -12.13 -1.95 -11.05
C THR A 420 -13.58 -2.42 -11.26
N GLU A 421 -14.56 -1.59 -10.86
CA GLU A 421 -16.02 -1.71 -11.11
C GLU A 421 -16.69 -3.10 -10.95
N GLU A 422 -16.08 -4.02 -10.20
CA GLU A 422 -16.71 -5.23 -9.68
C GLU A 422 -16.62 -5.18 -8.15
N GLU A 423 -17.78 -5.13 -7.46
CA GLU A 423 -17.88 -4.74 -6.04
C GLU A 423 -17.02 -5.61 -5.12
N ALA A 424 -15.83 -5.12 -4.76
CA ALA A 424 -15.01 -5.65 -3.69
C ALA A 424 -15.71 -5.40 -2.35
N GLU A 425 -16.49 -6.39 -1.90
CA GLU A 425 -17.09 -6.39 -0.57
C GLU A 425 -16.03 -6.16 0.51
N PRO A 426 -16.27 -5.31 1.51
CA PRO A 426 -15.39 -5.21 2.66
C PRO A 426 -15.31 -6.57 3.33
N ALA A 427 -14.11 -7.14 3.47
CA ALA A 427 -13.90 -8.47 4.07
C ALA A 427 -14.48 -8.52 5.50
N PRO A 428 -15.69 -9.07 5.72
CA PRO A 428 -16.55 -8.59 6.80
C PRO A 428 -16.39 -9.40 8.11
N LEU A 429 -15.35 -10.24 8.20
CA LEU A 429 -15.19 -11.23 9.25
C LEU A 429 -13.73 -11.35 9.70
N GLN A 430 -13.39 -10.69 10.81
CA GLN A 430 -12.18 -10.96 11.56
C GLN A 430 -12.47 -12.05 12.60
N LEU A 431 -11.89 -13.24 12.42
CA LEU A 431 -12.03 -14.34 13.38
C LEU A 431 -11.03 -14.16 14.53
N LEU A 432 -11.54 -13.78 15.70
CA LEU A 432 -10.75 -13.47 16.89
C LEU A 432 -10.85 -14.56 17.97
N GLY A 433 -9.71 -14.96 18.52
CA GLY A 433 -9.60 -15.81 19.71
C GLY A 433 -8.68 -17.04 19.53
N PRO A 434 -7.97 -17.48 20.59
CA PRO A 434 -6.89 -18.49 20.48
C PRO A 434 -7.36 -19.94 20.28
N GLY A 435 -8.65 -20.16 19.97
CA GLY A 435 -9.27 -21.48 19.81
C GLY A 435 -10.11 -21.62 18.54
N VAL A 436 -10.01 -20.68 17.60
CA VAL A 436 -10.73 -20.70 16.31
C VAL A 436 -9.69 -20.63 15.20
N ASN A 437 -9.56 -21.69 14.40
CA ASN A 437 -8.69 -21.68 13.23
C ASN A 437 -9.41 -20.97 12.09
N ALA A 438 -8.85 -19.85 11.59
CA ALA A 438 -9.46 -19.10 10.51
C ALA A 438 -9.59 -19.91 9.20
N ALA A 439 -8.71 -20.89 8.97
CA ALA A 439 -8.76 -21.77 7.80
C ALA A 439 -9.91 -22.81 7.85
N ASP A 440 -10.63 -22.94 8.95
CA ASP A 440 -11.84 -23.78 9.03
C ASP A 440 -13.08 -23.09 8.41
N PHE A 441 -12.96 -21.81 7.99
CA PHE A 441 -14.07 -20.97 7.54
C PHE A 441 -13.82 -20.40 6.13
N ARG A 442 -14.82 -20.47 5.26
CA ARG A 442 -14.92 -19.71 4.00
C ARG A 442 -15.97 -18.61 4.18
N VAL A 443 -15.65 -17.38 3.80
CA VAL A 443 -16.62 -16.29 3.65
C VAL A 443 -16.88 -16.10 2.16
N THR A 444 -18.14 -15.97 1.75
CA THR A 444 -18.53 -15.76 0.35
C THR A 444 -19.86 -15.03 0.27
N ARG A 445 -19.97 -14.12 -0.69
CA ARG A 445 -21.18 -13.33 -0.99
C ARG A 445 -22.21 -14.21 -1.71
N PHE A 446 -22.95 -15.00 -0.93
CA PHE A 446 -23.87 -16.00 -1.46
C PHE A 446 -25.01 -15.40 -2.32
N ALA A 447 -25.56 -14.25 -1.94
CA ALA A 447 -26.57 -13.53 -2.73
C ALA A 447 -26.61 -12.04 -2.38
N THR A 448 -27.05 -11.21 -3.32
CA THR A 448 -27.19 -9.74 -3.20
C THR A 448 -28.65 -9.31 -3.38
N GLY A 449 -28.95 -8.02 -3.21
CA GLY A 449 -30.29 -7.45 -3.49
C GLY A 449 -31.41 -7.88 -2.52
N LEU A 450 -31.06 -8.33 -1.31
CA LEU A 450 -32.02 -8.78 -0.30
C LEU A 450 -32.20 -7.73 0.82
N ASP A 451 -33.42 -7.19 0.96
CA ASP A 451 -33.76 -6.27 2.05
C ASP A 451 -33.74 -6.97 3.42
N PHE A 452 -32.79 -6.61 4.29
CA PHE A 452 -32.70 -7.07 5.68
C PHE A 452 -32.90 -8.60 5.85
N PRO A 453 -31.99 -9.45 5.34
CA PRO A 453 -32.12 -10.91 5.32
C PRO A 453 -31.82 -11.55 6.69
N LEU A 454 -32.52 -11.11 7.74
CA LEU A 454 -32.19 -11.37 9.15
C LEU A 454 -32.50 -12.81 9.64
N GLY A 455 -32.83 -13.75 8.76
CA GLY A 455 -33.01 -15.15 9.13
C GLY A 455 -32.95 -16.08 7.92
N MET A 456 -32.14 -17.13 8.02
CA MET A 456 -31.98 -18.14 6.98
C MET A 456 -32.01 -19.55 7.57
N GLN A 457 -32.36 -20.53 6.74
CA GLN A 457 -32.40 -21.96 7.08
C GLN A 457 -32.20 -22.80 5.81
N ALA A 458 -31.22 -23.70 5.82
CA ALA A 458 -31.06 -24.69 4.76
C ALA A 458 -32.25 -25.68 4.72
N LEU A 459 -32.68 -26.03 3.52
CA LEU A 459 -33.74 -27.01 3.24
C LEU A 459 -33.13 -28.40 2.93
N ALA A 460 -33.99 -29.40 2.72
CA ALA A 460 -33.59 -30.80 2.53
C ALA A 460 -32.86 -31.09 1.20
N ASP A 461 -32.80 -30.11 0.30
CA ASP A 461 -32.10 -30.12 -0.99
C ASP A 461 -30.92 -29.14 -1.00
N SER A 462 -30.35 -28.83 0.17
CA SER A 462 -29.29 -27.83 0.41
C SER A 462 -29.63 -26.37 0.09
N SER A 463 -30.73 -26.09 -0.61
CA SER A 463 -31.18 -24.73 -0.93
C SER A 463 -31.46 -23.89 0.32
N LEU A 464 -31.17 -22.59 0.28
CA LEU A 464 -31.39 -21.70 1.43
C LEU A 464 -32.77 -21.04 1.35
N LEU A 465 -33.60 -21.25 2.39
CA LEU A 465 -34.78 -20.42 2.64
C LEU A 465 -34.36 -19.21 3.48
N VAL A 466 -34.61 -18.01 2.99
CA VAL A 466 -34.27 -16.73 3.63
C VAL A 466 -35.54 -15.91 3.86
N VAL A 467 -35.66 -15.29 5.04
CA VAL A 467 -36.68 -14.27 5.31
C VAL A 467 -36.11 -12.89 5.05
N VAL A 468 -36.83 -12.13 4.24
CA VAL A 468 -36.46 -10.81 3.70
C VAL A 468 -37.56 -9.81 4.12
N SER A 469 -37.21 -8.58 4.47
CA SER A 469 -38.12 -7.57 5.02
C SER A 469 -38.21 -6.34 4.12
N GLU A 470 -39.02 -6.42 3.06
CA GLU A 470 -39.15 -5.42 1.99
C GLU A 470 -39.74 -4.10 2.52
N PRO A 471 -39.04 -2.94 2.37
CA PRO A 471 -39.56 -1.64 2.77
C PRO A 471 -40.86 -1.24 2.08
N SER A 472 -41.83 -0.74 2.85
CA SER A 472 -43.10 -0.25 2.33
C SER A 472 -42.97 1.17 1.80
N GLY A 473 -43.29 1.36 0.51
CA GLY A 473 -43.43 2.67 -0.11
C GLY A 473 -42.15 3.29 -0.69
N GLY A 474 -41.11 2.48 -0.94
CA GLY A 474 -39.86 2.95 -1.57
C GLY A 474 -38.92 3.72 -0.63
N GLY A 475 -39.09 3.56 0.69
CA GLY A 475 -38.11 3.99 1.68
C GLY A 475 -37.07 2.89 1.99
N ASP A 476 -36.23 3.15 2.97
CA ASP A 476 -35.09 2.34 3.43
C ASP A 476 -35.32 1.68 4.80
N SER A 477 -36.51 1.84 5.38
CA SER A 477 -36.69 1.60 6.82
C SER A 477 -37.16 0.18 7.14
N PHE A 478 -36.28 -0.61 7.77
CA PHE A 478 -36.62 -1.91 8.37
C PHE A 478 -37.91 -1.87 9.21
N TRP A 479 -38.11 -0.83 10.04
CA TRP A 479 -39.28 -0.73 10.91
C TRP A 479 -40.61 -0.43 10.19
N ASN A 480 -40.55 -0.10 8.90
CA ASN A 480 -41.68 0.14 8.00
C ASN A 480 -41.62 -0.82 6.80
N SER A 481 -41.43 -2.12 7.06
CA SER A 481 -41.33 -3.17 6.05
C SER A 481 -42.41 -4.26 6.20
N SER A 482 -42.54 -5.12 5.19
CA SER A 482 -43.33 -6.35 5.22
C SER A 482 -42.50 -7.53 4.72
N GLY A 483 -42.69 -8.71 5.30
CA GLY A 483 -41.82 -9.85 5.00
C GLY A 483 -42.24 -10.74 3.83
N LYS A 484 -41.24 -11.32 3.16
CA LYS A 484 -41.36 -12.46 2.24
C LYS A 484 -40.39 -13.58 2.62
N LEU A 485 -40.63 -14.78 2.11
CA LEU A 485 -39.69 -15.91 2.15
C LEU A 485 -39.23 -16.22 0.75
N VAL A 486 -37.91 -16.22 0.55
CA VAL A 486 -37.21 -16.42 -0.72
C VAL A 486 -36.38 -17.69 -0.61
N ARG A 487 -36.42 -18.54 -1.64
CA ARG A 487 -35.53 -19.69 -1.79
C ARG A 487 -34.42 -19.35 -2.79
N LEU A 488 -33.18 -19.38 -2.31
CA LEU A 488 -31.96 -19.29 -3.11
C LEU A 488 -31.45 -20.71 -3.41
N VAL A 489 -30.77 -20.89 -4.53
CA VAL A 489 -30.20 -22.17 -4.97
C VAL A 489 -28.77 -21.92 -5.42
N ASP A 490 -27.90 -22.84 -5.06
CA ASP A 490 -26.52 -23.00 -5.52
C ASP A 490 -26.52 -24.41 -6.15
N ALA A 491 -26.55 -24.49 -7.47
CA ALA A 491 -26.81 -25.74 -8.19
C ALA A 491 -25.55 -26.44 -8.71
N ASP A 492 -24.44 -25.72 -8.88
CA ASP A 492 -23.15 -26.27 -9.28
C ASP A 492 -22.15 -26.44 -8.12
N GLY A 493 -22.39 -25.79 -6.98
CA GLY A 493 -21.59 -25.90 -5.76
C GLY A 493 -20.47 -24.87 -5.64
N ASP A 494 -20.49 -23.78 -6.42
CA ASP A 494 -19.43 -22.76 -6.38
C ASP A 494 -19.42 -21.92 -5.08
N GLY A 495 -20.56 -21.81 -4.39
CA GLY A 495 -20.77 -21.01 -3.18
C GLY A 495 -21.56 -19.72 -3.37
N HIS A 496 -22.21 -19.52 -4.53
CA HIS A 496 -23.07 -18.39 -4.88
C HIS A 496 -24.46 -18.88 -5.30
N ALA A 497 -25.45 -17.97 -5.29
CA ALA A 497 -26.80 -18.29 -5.73
C ALA A 497 -26.98 -18.09 -7.25
N ASP A 498 -27.45 -19.13 -7.95
CA ASP A 498 -27.61 -19.15 -9.43
C ASP A 498 -28.52 -18.01 -9.95
N GLU A 499 -29.45 -17.54 -9.11
CA GLU A 499 -30.58 -16.69 -9.45
C GLU A 499 -30.93 -15.76 -8.26
N PRO A 500 -31.54 -14.56 -8.48
CA PRO A 500 -31.93 -13.61 -7.42
C PRO A 500 -32.96 -14.10 -6.37
N GLY A 501 -33.30 -15.38 -6.40
CA GLY A 501 -34.12 -16.05 -5.39
C GLY A 501 -35.61 -16.06 -5.71
N ARG A 502 -36.22 -17.25 -5.56
CA ARG A 502 -37.65 -17.46 -5.82
C ARG A 502 -38.48 -17.24 -4.56
N THR A 503 -39.38 -16.25 -4.58
CA THR A 503 -40.37 -16.09 -3.51
C THR A 503 -41.28 -17.31 -3.40
N LEU A 504 -41.27 -17.98 -2.23
CA LEU A 504 -42.16 -19.11 -1.92
C LEU A 504 -43.36 -18.69 -1.05
N TYR A 505 -43.28 -17.53 -0.38
CA TYR A 505 -44.39 -16.93 0.37
C TYR A 505 -44.21 -15.41 0.48
N GLY A 506 -45.28 -14.65 0.25
CA GLY A 506 -45.32 -13.19 0.44
C GLY A 506 -46.41 -12.77 1.42
N GLY A 507 -46.31 -11.55 1.95
CA GLY A 507 -47.32 -11.02 2.89
C GLY A 507 -47.18 -11.57 4.32
N LEU A 508 -45.94 -11.74 4.79
CA LEU A 508 -45.69 -11.78 6.23
C LEU A 508 -45.92 -10.37 6.80
N PRO A 509 -46.67 -10.23 7.89
CA PRO A 509 -46.97 -8.95 8.48
C PRO A 509 -45.73 -8.40 9.19
N SER A 510 -45.43 -7.12 8.91
CA SER A 510 -44.33 -6.34 9.46
C SER A 510 -42.92 -6.87 9.15
N ALA A 511 -41.89 -6.23 9.70
CA ALA A 511 -40.48 -6.59 9.53
C ALA A 511 -40.17 -7.96 10.16
N GLN A 512 -39.18 -8.72 9.66
CA GLN A 512 -38.89 -10.07 10.16
C GLN A 512 -37.50 -10.17 10.81
N THR A 513 -37.32 -11.06 11.79
CA THR A 513 -36.03 -11.21 12.54
C THR A 513 -35.54 -12.64 12.77
N SER A 514 -36.35 -13.65 12.48
CA SER A 514 -35.93 -15.04 12.68
C SER A 514 -36.76 -15.99 11.83
N LEU A 515 -36.10 -17.08 11.42
CA LEU A 515 -36.65 -18.16 10.60
C LEU A 515 -36.18 -19.50 11.16
N ARG A 516 -37.09 -20.47 11.29
CA ARG A 516 -36.78 -21.88 11.61
C ARG A 516 -37.66 -22.81 10.79
N VAL A 517 -37.12 -23.96 10.40
CA VAL A 517 -37.89 -25.08 9.82
C VAL A 517 -37.92 -26.21 10.84
N ALA A 518 -39.13 -26.64 11.21
CA ALA A 518 -39.39 -27.63 12.25
C ALA A 518 -40.28 -28.75 11.66
N GLY A 519 -39.66 -29.80 11.14
CA GLY A 519 -40.36 -30.82 10.35
C GLY A 519 -40.97 -30.20 9.10
N ASN A 520 -42.30 -30.30 8.94
CA ASN A 520 -43.02 -29.66 7.83
C ASN A 520 -43.48 -28.21 8.13
N LEU A 521 -43.18 -27.65 9.30
CA LEU A 521 -43.55 -26.28 9.67
C LEU A 521 -42.42 -25.29 9.40
N VAL A 522 -42.76 -24.09 8.94
CA VAL A 522 -41.86 -22.94 8.86
C VAL A 522 -42.35 -21.87 9.85
N LEU A 523 -41.45 -21.43 10.73
CA LEU A 523 -41.75 -20.52 11.84
C LEU A 523 -40.98 -19.21 11.65
N VAL A 524 -41.70 -18.08 11.65
CA VAL A 524 -41.14 -16.75 11.29
C VAL A 524 -41.60 -15.67 12.25
N THR A 525 -40.72 -14.77 12.69
CA THR A 525 -41.04 -13.73 13.70
C THR A 525 -41.11 -12.32 13.14
N GLY A 526 -42.28 -11.69 13.29
CA GLY A 526 -42.47 -10.27 13.01
C GLY A 526 -41.85 -9.33 14.06
N GLN A 527 -41.66 -8.05 13.70
CA GLN A 527 -41.23 -6.94 14.56
C GLN A 527 -42.05 -5.67 14.32
N GLY A 528 -41.94 -4.69 15.23
CA GLY A 528 -42.69 -3.43 15.11
C GLY A 528 -44.19 -3.57 15.40
N LYS A 529 -45.04 -3.01 14.51
CA LYS A 529 -46.52 -3.00 14.67
C LYS A 529 -47.15 -4.24 14.02
N ASN A 530 -48.16 -4.84 14.68
CA ASN A 530 -48.85 -6.06 14.20
C ASN A 530 -47.87 -7.21 13.87
N ARG A 531 -47.14 -7.64 14.90
CA ARG A 531 -45.97 -8.56 14.84
C ARG A 531 -46.26 -9.97 15.39
N PRO A 532 -47.08 -10.82 14.73
CA PRO A 532 -47.26 -12.20 15.13
C PRO A 532 -46.03 -13.07 14.81
N ILE A 533 -45.93 -14.23 15.47
CA ILE A 533 -45.14 -15.34 14.96
C ILE A 533 -46.01 -16.06 13.93
N THR A 534 -45.57 -16.08 12.66
CA THR A 534 -46.30 -16.76 11.58
C THR A 534 -45.83 -18.21 11.43
N ILE A 535 -46.80 -19.11 11.28
CA ILE A 535 -46.60 -20.55 11.09
C ILE A 535 -47.08 -20.90 9.69
N LEU A 536 -46.18 -21.36 8.84
CA LEU A 536 -46.48 -21.89 7.51
C LEU A 536 -46.20 -23.40 7.47
N ARG A 537 -46.64 -24.07 6.40
CA ARG A 537 -46.19 -25.41 6.02
C ARG A 537 -45.33 -25.35 4.75
N LEU A 538 -44.30 -26.19 4.71
CA LEU A 538 -43.63 -26.60 3.48
C LEU A 538 -44.62 -27.27 2.53
N GLY A 539 -44.40 -27.10 1.22
CA GLY A 539 -45.11 -27.87 0.19
C GLY A 539 -44.53 -29.27 0.01
N GLU A 540 -44.95 -29.95 -1.06
CA GLU A 540 -44.55 -31.34 -1.36
C GLU A 540 -43.05 -31.51 -1.68
N ASN A 541 -42.36 -30.42 -2.01
CA ASN A 541 -40.91 -30.35 -2.23
C ASN A 541 -40.40 -28.94 -1.86
N PRO A 542 -39.08 -28.75 -1.67
CA PRO A 542 -38.50 -27.47 -1.25
C PRO A 542 -38.78 -26.28 -2.17
N ALA A 543 -39.06 -26.51 -3.46
CA ALA A 543 -39.37 -25.46 -4.44
C ALA A 543 -40.88 -25.15 -4.57
N ALA A 544 -41.74 -25.83 -3.80
CA ALA A 544 -43.18 -25.61 -3.79
C ALA A 544 -43.56 -24.39 -2.90
N PRO A 545 -44.61 -23.63 -3.25
CA PRO A 545 -45.08 -22.52 -2.42
C PRO A 545 -45.48 -22.96 -1.00
N LEU A 546 -45.21 -22.10 -0.02
CA LEU A 546 -45.58 -22.37 1.37
C LEU A 546 -47.04 -22.00 1.63
N THR A 547 -47.69 -22.67 2.57
CA THR A 547 -49.10 -22.43 2.91
C THR A 547 -49.26 -21.93 4.34
N LEU A 548 -50.15 -20.97 4.58
CA LEU A 548 -50.39 -20.42 5.93
C LEU A 548 -51.12 -21.45 6.80
N ALA A 549 -50.47 -21.90 7.88
CA ALA A 549 -51.05 -22.84 8.84
C ALA A 549 -51.60 -22.14 10.10
N GLY A 550 -51.03 -21.00 10.50
CA GLY A 550 -51.50 -20.24 11.65
C GLY A 550 -50.65 -19.02 12.00
N ARG A 551 -51.05 -18.28 13.04
CA ARG A 551 -50.30 -17.17 13.62
C ARG A 551 -50.47 -17.15 15.14
N ILE A 552 -49.36 -17.15 15.87
CA ILE A 552 -49.37 -16.85 17.31
C ILE A 552 -49.37 -15.33 17.44
N ARG A 553 -50.34 -14.78 18.17
CA ARG A 553 -50.36 -13.37 18.57
C ARG A 553 -50.18 -13.28 20.08
N ILE A 554 -49.35 -12.33 20.49
CA ILE A 554 -49.12 -11.99 21.90
C ILE A 554 -49.50 -10.52 22.07
N ASN A 555 -50.34 -10.24 23.06
CA ASN A 555 -50.84 -8.90 23.32
C ASN A 555 -49.84 -8.17 24.21
N TYR A 556 -48.93 -7.44 23.57
CA TYR A 556 -47.94 -6.62 24.26
C TYR A 556 -48.57 -5.33 24.82
N PRO A 557 -48.20 -4.93 26.05
CA PRO A 557 -48.75 -3.73 26.69
C PRO A 557 -48.35 -2.45 25.95
N GLY A 558 -49.22 -1.44 26.02
CA GLY A 558 -48.97 -0.12 25.42
C GLY A 558 -47.82 0.64 26.10
N GLY A 559 -47.38 1.72 25.45
CA GLY A 559 -46.31 2.59 25.97
C GLY A 559 -44.90 2.02 25.83
N GLY A 560 -44.64 1.25 24.77
CA GLY A 560 -43.32 0.68 24.44
C GLY A 560 -43.14 -0.75 24.95
N TRP A 561 -42.65 -1.61 24.04
CA TRP A 561 -42.20 -2.98 24.31
C TRP A 561 -41.25 -3.44 23.19
N TRP A 562 -40.02 -3.75 23.57
CA TRP A 562 -38.86 -3.88 22.68
C TRP A 562 -38.40 -5.34 22.58
N HIS A 563 -37.84 -5.69 21.42
CA HIS A 563 -37.24 -7.00 21.13
C HIS A 563 -38.08 -8.26 21.47
N PRO A 564 -39.43 -8.27 21.38
CA PRO A 564 -40.17 -9.52 21.52
C PRO A 564 -39.87 -10.42 20.32
N HIS A 565 -39.67 -11.71 20.60
CA HIS A 565 -39.42 -12.76 19.61
C HIS A 565 -38.42 -12.39 18.50
N SER A 566 -37.36 -11.62 18.84
CA SER A 566 -36.25 -11.33 17.91
C SER A 566 -35.46 -12.57 17.50
N ALA A 567 -35.60 -13.68 18.25
CA ALA A 567 -34.98 -14.96 17.94
C ALA A 567 -35.95 -16.12 18.26
N LEU A 568 -35.84 -17.19 17.47
CA LEU A 568 -36.52 -18.48 17.68
C LEU A 568 -35.54 -19.61 17.97
N ALA A 569 -35.99 -20.57 18.78
CA ALA A 569 -35.47 -21.94 18.84
C ALA A 569 -36.63 -22.92 19.02
N PHE A 570 -36.45 -24.19 18.67
CA PHE A 570 -37.45 -25.24 18.90
C PHE A 570 -36.77 -26.57 19.25
N ARG A 571 -37.55 -27.52 19.77
CA ARG A 571 -37.18 -28.94 19.90
C ARG A 571 -38.43 -29.81 19.79
N ALA A 572 -38.29 -31.11 19.58
CA ALA A 572 -39.39 -32.06 19.77
C ALA A 572 -39.83 -32.08 21.25
N THR A 573 -41.14 -32.04 21.50
CA THR A 573 -41.70 -32.04 22.86
C THR A 573 -41.38 -33.37 23.55
N PRO A 574 -40.74 -33.38 24.74
CA PRO A 574 -40.38 -34.62 25.43
C PRO A 574 -41.58 -35.54 25.67
N GLY A 575 -41.55 -36.74 25.07
CA GLY A 575 -42.61 -37.74 25.18
C GLY A 575 -43.80 -37.56 24.24
N GLN A 576 -43.77 -36.60 23.30
CA GLN A 576 -44.83 -36.39 22.30
C GLN A 576 -44.21 -36.33 20.89
N PRO A 577 -44.28 -37.39 20.07
CA PRO A 577 -43.51 -37.50 18.83
C PRO A 577 -43.91 -36.49 17.75
N ASP A 578 -45.18 -36.07 17.72
CA ASP A 578 -45.74 -35.15 16.71
C ASP A 578 -45.87 -33.69 17.21
N ALA A 579 -45.21 -33.34 18.32
CA ALA A 579 -45.28 -32.02 18.94
C ALA A 579 -43.90 -31.35 19.07
N ILE A 580 -43.89 -30.01 19.08
CA ILE A 580 -42.68 -29.19 19.24
C ILE A 580 -42.86 -28.17 20.37
N ASP A 581 -41.82 -28.01 21.19
CA ASP A 581 -41.70 -26.88 22.10
C ASP A 581 -41.10 -25.71 21.32
N LEU A 582 -41.82 -24.59 21.22
CA LEU A 582 -41.33 -23.37 20.57
C LEU A 582 -40.84 -22.36 21.62
N PHE A 583 -39.57 -22.00 21.54
CA PHE A 583 -38.93 -21.01 22.40
C PHE A 583 -38.73 -19.70 21.63
N PHE A 584 -39.13 -18.60 22.25
CA PHE A 584 -38.97 -17.25 21.73
C PHE A 584 -38.77 -16.27 22.89
N GLN A 585 -38.08 -15.16 22.64
CA GLN A 585 -37.90 -14.13 23.66
C GLN A 585 -39.22 -13.39 23.94
N ALA A 586 -39.56 -13.10 25.19
CA ALA A 586 -40.75 -12.31 25.50
C ALA A 586 -40.60 -10.82 25.11
N GLY A 587 -39.36 -10.31 25.08
CA GLY A 587 -39.05 -8.89 24.96
C GLY A 587 -39.03 -8.18 26.31
N SER A 588 -38.88 -6.84 26.30
CA SER A 588 -38.76 -6.03 27.51
C SER A 588 -39.46 -4.67 27.42
N ASP A 589 -39.67 -4.04 28.58
CA ASP A 589 -40.24 -2.69 28.67
C ASP A 589 -39.33 -1.60 28.07
N SER A 590 -38.01 -1.77 28.18
CA SER A 590 -36.99 -0.95 27.53
C SER A 590 -35.68 -1.74 27.37
N ASN A 591 -34.72 -1.17 26.64
CA ASN A 591 -33.32 -1.63 26.71
C ASN A 591 -32.82 -1.54 28.16
N TYR A 592 -31.96 -2.48 28.56
CA TYR A 592 -31.18 -2.49 29.80
C TYR A 592 -31.96 -2.38 31.14
N ALA A 593 -33.28 -2.60 31.16
CA ALA A 593 -34.10 -2.50 32.35
C ALA A 593 -34.86 -3.81 32.68
N VAL A 594 -35.16 -4.00 33.96
CA VAL A 594 -36.02 -5.09 34.44
C VAL A 594 -37.46 -4.85 33.97
N THR A 595 -37.98 -5.76 33.15
CA THR A 595 -39.38 -5.81 32.71
C THR A 595 -40.34 -5.96 33.88
N LYS A 596 -41.40 -5.15 33.92
CA LYS A 596 -42.40 -5.09 34.99
C LYS A 596 -43.84 -5.20 34.48
N LYS A 597 -44.11 -4.90 33.20
CA LYS A 597 -45.43 -5.15 32.59
C LYS A 597 -45.53 -6.61 32.13
N THR A 598 -46.76 -7.12 32.02
CA THR A 598 -47.06 -8.47 31.52
C THR A 598 -47.57 -8.40 30.07
N ALA A 599 -47.23 -9.41 29.27
CA ALA A 599 -47.83 -9.68 27.95
C ALA A 599 -48.66 -10.97 28.01
N THR A 600 -49.72 -11.06 27.21
CA THR A 600 -50.75 -12.12 27.30
C THR A 600 -51.17 -12.65 25.94
#